data_AF-A0A3A6HHD8-F1
#
_entry.id   AF-A0A3A6HHD8-F1
#
_cell.length_a   1.000
_cell.length_b   1.000
_cell.length_c   1.000
_cell.angle_alpha   90.00
_cell.angle_beta   90.00
_cell.angle_gamma   90.00
#
_symmetry.space_group_name_H-M   'P 1'
#
loop_
_entity.id
_entity.type
_entity.pdbx_description
1 polymer ?
#
loop_
_entity_poly.entity_id
_entity_poly.type
_entity_poly.pdbx_seq_one_letter_code
_entity_poly.pdbx_strand_id
1 'polypeptide(L)'
;MEINNIKTPEDIFLWMDENMQYGWLDSEGSRHVGEMKNFRKQYRTLSVQETLEHKIGTCIEQAEVMHYLLDKINIKNKMFCCRIYEPDDYGNLEEEEHMHCFVLFWRDGKVYHIEHPNFEKKGIYEYDTEEEAIRKIVDYYIELRGGKESPTTPFYSVPAGISFREFNAFINNQDN
;
A
#
# COMPACT_ATOMS: atom_id res chain seq x y z
N MET A 1 5.93 -13.96 -15.33
CA MET A 1 6.47 -12.87 -16.18
C MET A 1 7.75 -12.30 -15.56
N GLU A 2 8.76 -11.89 -16.35
CA GLU A 2 9.95 -11.18 -15.84
C GLU A 2 9.70 -9.67 -15.72
N ILE A 3 10.25 -9.02 -14.68
CA ILE A 3 10.07 -7.56 -14.44
C ILE A 3 10.44 -6.71 -15.67
N ASN A 4 11.48 -7.09 -16.42
CA ASN A 4 11.95 -6.31 -17.56
C ASN A 4 11.00 -6.37 -18.78
N ASN A 5 10.06 -7.31 -18.76
CA ASN A 5 9.03 -7.46 -19.80
C ASN A 5 7.76 -6.66 -19.50
N ILE A 6 7.63 -6.06 -18.30
CA ILE A 6 6.49 -5.20 -17.95
C ILE A 6 6.47 -3.97 -18.87
N LYS A 7 5.32 -3.73 -19.51
CA LYS A 7 5.07 -2.57 -20.39
C LYS A 7 3.77 -1.84 -20.07
N THR A 8 2.84 -2.48 -19.38
CA THR A 8 1.51 -1.94 -19.09
C THR A 8 1.14 -2.09 -17.61
N PRO A 9 0.18 -1.30 -17.08
CA PRO A 9 -0.39 -1.54 -15.76
C PRO A 9 -0.97 -2.94 -15.57
N GLU A 10 -1.50 -3.52 -16.65
CA GLU A 10 -2.00 -4.90 -16.66
C GLU A 10 -0.86 -5.92 -16.48
N ASP A 11 0.31 -5.68 -17.10
CA ASP A 11 1.52 -6.49 -16.86
C ASP A 11 2.00 -6.36 -15.41
N ILE A 12 1.91 -5.15 -14.82
CA ILE A 12 2.23 -4.92 -13.40
C ILE A 12 1.32 -5.77 -12.53
N PHE A 13 0.01 -5.68 -12.74
CA PHE A 13 -0.97 -6.44 -11.96
C PHE A 13 -0.73 -7.94 -12.07
N LEU A 14 -0.54 -8.45 -13.28
CA LEU A 14 -0.26 -9.88 -13.51
C LEU A 14 1.06 -10.30 -12.86
N TRP A 15 2.11 -9.49 -12.98
CA TRP A 15 3.39 -9.76 -12.33
C TRP A 15 3.25 -9.82 -10.81
N MET A 16 2.53 -8.87 -10.22
CA MET A 16 2.24 -8.85 -8.78
C MET A 16 1.48 -10.12 -8.36
N ASP A 17 0.44 -10.50 -9.10
CA ASP A 17 -0.38 -11.68 -8.80
C ASP A 17 0.42 -12.99 -8.87
N GLU A 18 1.32 -13.11 -9.84
CA GLU A 18 2.18 -14.28 -10.01
C GLU A 18 3.33 -14.37 -9.01
N ASN A 19 3.78 -13.24 -8.46
CA ASN A 19 5.06 -13.19 -7.73
C ASN A 19 4.95 -12.73 -6.28
N MET A 20 4.03 -11.82 -5.95
CA MET A 20 4.02 -11.09 -4.69
C MET A 20 3.04 -11.68 -3.69
N GLN A 21 3.50 -11.92 -2.46
CA GLN A 21 2.64 -12.37 -1.36
C GLN A 21 2.27 -11.21 -0.44
N TYR A 22 1.01 -11.20 0.03
CA TYR A 22 0.61 -10.33 1.13
C TYR A 22 1.16 -10.87 2.46
N GLY A 23 2.04 -10.11 3.08
CA GLY A 23 2.71 -10.49 4.31
C GLY A 23 3.86 -9.54 4.64
N TRP A 24 4.66 -9.88 5.64
CA TRP A 24 5.74 -9.04 6.10
C TRP A 24 6.92 -9.86 6.65
N LEU A 25 8.07 -9.18 6.79
CA LEU A 25 9.25 -9.73 7.46
C LEU A 25 9.37 -9.13 8.86
N ASP A 26 9.63 -9.97 9.85
CA ASP A 26 10.03 -9.48 11.17
C ASP A 26 11.49 -9.01 11.18
N SER A 27 11.90 -8.40 12.29
CA SER A 27 13.27 -7.93 12.51
C SER A 27 14.34 -9.02 12.49
N GLU A 28 13.96 -10.30 12.54
CA GLU A 28 14.86 -11.46 12.44
C GLU A 28 14.88 -12.07 11.02
N GLY A 29 14.06 -11.54 10.10
CA GLY A 29 13.92 -12.01 8.73
C GLY A 29 12.91 -13.15 8.53
N SER A 30 12.12 -13.49 9.56
CA SER A 30 11.08 -14.51 9.42
C SER A 30 9.90 -13.98 8.61
N ARG A 31 9.33 -14.83 7.77
CA ARG A 31 8.18 -14.49 6.90
C ARG A 31 6.87 -14.75 7.63
N HIS A 32 6.02 -13.74 7.66
CA HIS A 32 4.65 -13.80 8.18
C HIS A 32 3.68 -13.56 7.02
N VAL A 33 3.00 -14.62 6.55
CA VAL A 33 2.16 -14.59 5.34
C VAL A 33 0.70 -14.75 5.72
N GLY A 34 -0.16 -13.82 5.29
CA GLY A 34 -1.60 -13.86 5.57
C GLY A 34 -1.97 -13.64 7.05
N GLU A 35 -1.03 -13.22 7.89
CA GLU A 35 -1.28 -12.88 9.30
C GLU A 35 -0.59 -11.57 9.70
N MET A 36 -1.20 -10.86 10.65
CA MET A 36 -0.71 -9.57 11.19
C MET A 36 -0.30 -9.67 12.66
N LYS A 37 -0.11 -10.89 13.17
CA LYS A 37 0.24 -11.11 14.58
C LYS A 37 1.59 -10.48 14.92
N ASN A 38 1.67 -9.69 15.99
CA ASN A 38 2.88 -8.94 16.38
C ASN A 38 3.38 -7.90 15.36
N PHE A 39 2.61 -7.57 14.32
CA PHE A 39 3.01 -6.64 13.27
C PHE A 39 3.53 -5.32 13.85
N ARG A 40 2.73 -4.65 14.69
CA ARG A 40 3.11 -3.40 15.41
C ARG A 40 4.48 -3.45 16.10
N LYS A 41 4.89 -4.62 16.58
CA LYS A 41 6.13 -4.81 17.36
C LYS A 41 7.32 -5.03 16.45
N GLN A 42 7.18 -5.99 15.53
CA GLN A 42 8.29 -6.62 14.85
C GLN A 42 8.46 -6.14 13.41
N TYR A 43 7.40 -5.60 12.81
CA TYR A 43 7.44 -5.11 11.44
C TYR A 43 8.45 -3.99 11.26
N ARG A 44 9.19 -4.07 10.17
CA ARG A 44 9.95 -2.96 9.60
C ARG A 44 9.62 -2.88 8.12
N THR A 45 9.44 -1.67 7.62
CA THR A 45 9.26 -1.43 6.19
C THR A 45 10.45 -1.95 5.42
N LEU A 46 10.19 -2.56 4.26
CA LEU A 46 11.23 -2.93 3.32
C LEU A 46 11.46 -1.81 2.33
N SER A 47 12.69 -1.68 1.81
CA SER A 47 12.88 -0.92 0.58
C SER A 47 12.19 -1.63 -0.59
N VAL A 48 11.88 -0.89 -1.66
CA VAL A 48 11.37 -1.49 -2.90
C VAL A 48 12.27 -2.63 -3.42
N GLN A 49 13.60 -2.56 -3.25
CA GLN A 49 14.49 -3.62 -3.75
C GLN A 49 14.42 -4.87 -2.89
N GLU A 50 14.39 -4.74 -1.57
CA GLU A 50 14.18 -5.86 -0.65
C GLU A 50 12.80 -6.49 -0.87
N THR A 51 11.77 -5.67 -1.11
CA THR A 51 10.42 -6.15 -1.43
C THR A 51 10.42 -6.98 -2.71
N LEU A 52 11.07 -6.50 -3.77
CA LEU A 52 11.19 -7.23 -5.04
C LEU A 52 12.01 -8.52 -4.91
N GLU A 53 13.05 -8.52 -4.07
CA GLU A 53 13.89 -9.70 -3.80
C GLU A 53 13.13 -10.77 -3.01
N HIS A 54 12.49 -10.39 -1.90
CA HIS A 54 11.78 -11.32 -1.04
C HIS A 54 10.39 -11.70 -1.56
N LYS A 55 9.84 -10.89 -2.47
CA LYS A 55 8.50 -11.04 -3.06
C LYS A 55 7.40 -11.13 -2.00
N ILE A 56 7.51 -10.31 -0.97
CA ILE A 56 6.55 -10.20 0.12
C ILE A 56 6.44 -8.75 0.54
N GLY A 57 5.21 -8.31 0.84
CA GLY A 57 4.97 -6.95 1.29
C GLY A 57 3.54 -6.75 1.76
N THR A 58 3.33 -5.77 2.62
CA THR A 58 1.99 -5.35 3.02
C THR A 58 1.40 -4.38 1.99
N CYS A 59 0.28 -3.73 2.29
CA CYS A 59 -0.19 -2.62 1.46
C CYS A 59 0.86 -1.51 1.30
N ILE A 60 1.74 -1.31 2.29
CA ILE A 60 2.79 -0.27 2.26
C ILE A 60 3.82 -0.60 1.18
N GLU A 61 4.49 -1.75 1.27
CA GLU A 61 5.49 -2.19 0.30
C GLU A 61 4.90 -2.40 -1.10
N GLN A 62 3.71 -3.01 -1.18
CA GLN A 62 3.12 -3.30 -2.48
C GLN A 62 2.66 -2.04 -3.21
N ALA A 63 2.20 -1.01 -2.49
CA ALA A 63 1.96 0.31 -3.09
C ALA A 63 3.26 0.90 -3.66
N GLU A 64 4.38 0.80 -2.93
CA GLU A 64 5.68 1.26 -3.42
C GLU A 64 6.16 0.48 -4.65
N VAL A 65 5.98 -0.85 -4.68
CA VAL A 65 6.33 -1.66 -5.85
C VAL A 65 5.49 -1.28 -7.07
N MET A 66 4.17 -1.10 -6.91
CA MET A 66 3.30 -0.68 -8.01
C MET A 66 3.70 0.72 -8.51
N HIS A 67 3.97 1.66 -7.60
CA HIS A 67 4.48 2.99 -7.94
C HIS A 67 5.79 2.93 -8.72
N TYR A 68 6.77 2.18 -8.22
CA TYR A 68 8.07 1.98 -8.88
C TYR A 68 7.95 1.38 -10.28
N LEU A 69 7.09 0.37 -10.46
CA LEU A 69 6.89 -0.27 -11.75
C LEU A 69 6.16 0.65 -12.74
N LEU A 70 5.19 1.44 -12.28
CA LEU A 70 4.51 2.46 -13.10
C LEU A 70 5.49 3.55 -13.55
N ASP A 71 6.36 4.02 -12.66
CA ASP A 71 7.41 4.98 -12.98
C ASP A 71 8.38 4.41 -14.03
N LYS A 72 8.76 3.13 -13.90
CA LYS A 72 9.65 2.44 -14.85
C LYS A 72 9.07 2.38 -16.28
N ILE A 73 7.74 2.35 -16.41
CA ILE A 73 7.05 2.38 -17.71
C ILE A 73 6.52 3.78 -18.07
N ASN A 74 6.96 4.83 -17.35
CA ASN A 74 6.63 6.24 -17.56
C ASN A 74 5.12 6.55 -17.49
N ILE A 75 4.39 5.89 -16.59
CA ILE A 75 2.98 6.19 -16.32
C ILE A 75 2.89 7.11 -15.11
N LYS A 76 2.26 8.27 -15.29
CA LYS A 76 1.96 9.18 -14.19
C LYS A 76 1.13 8.44 -13.13
N ASN A 77 1.58 8.49 -11.88
CA ASN A 77 0.91 7.80 -10.78
C ASN A 77 1.21 8.49 -9.42
N LYS A 78 0.45 8.14 -8.38
CA LYS A 78 0.55 8.65 -7.01
C LYS A 78 0.17 7.56 -6.01
N MET A 79 0.86 7.52 -4.88
CA MET A 79 0.48 6.69 -3.74
C MET A 79 -0.35 7.49 -2.74
N PHE A 80 -1.29 6.79 -2.09
CA PHE A 80 -2.17 7.35 -1.07
C PHE A 80 -2.27 6.39 0.11
N CYS A 81 -2.41 6.95 1.30
CA CYS A 81 -2.60 6.19 2.53
C CYS A 81 -3.88 6.67 3.23
N CYS A 82 -4.89 5.80 3.33
CA CYS A 82 -6.06 6.03 4.17
C CYS A 82 -5.91 5.27 5.49
N ARG A 83 -6.09 5.97 6.61
CA ARG A 83 -5.88 5.38 7.93
C ARG A 83 -6.89 5.88 8.94
N ILE A 84 -7.09 5.17 10.06
CA ILE A 84 -7.63 5.80 11.27
C ILE A 84 -6.46 6.50 11.94
N TYR A 85 -6.67 7.73 12.41
CA TYR A 85 -5.63 8.43 13.16
C TYR A 85 -5.38 7.69 14.48
N GLU A 86 -4.20 7.12 14.61
CA GLU A 86 -3.75 6.51 15.86
C GLU A 86 -3.09 7.61 16.68
N PRO A 87 -3.56 7.88 17.93
CA PRO A 87 -2.86 8.81 18.80
C PRO A 87 -1.43 8.30 19.06
N ASP A 88 -0.50 9.22 19.37
CA ASP A 88 0.92 8.89 19.63
C ASP A 88 1.13 7.85 20.76
N ASP A 89 0.09 7.62 21.58
CA ASP A 89 0.04 6.52 22.55
C ASP A 89 -0.12 5.16 21.86
N TYR A 90 0.98 4.71 21.26
CA TYR A 90 1.17 3.39 20.65
C TYR A 90 1.27 2.24 21.67
N GLY A 91 0.56 2.37 22.80
CA GLY A 91 0.70 1.46 23.95
C GLY A 91 0.12 0.07 23.71
N ASN A 92 -0.87 -0.06 22.82
CA ASN A 92 -1.53 -1.33 22.55
C ASN A 92 -0.96 -2.03 21.31
N LEU A 93 0.11 -2.78 21.53
CA LEU A 93 0.83 -3.51 20.49
C LEU A 93 0.08 -4.75 19.93
N GLU A 94 -1.12 -5.03 20.44
CA GLU A 94 -2.01 -6.12 19.99
C GLU A 94 -3.22 -5.62 19.20
N GLU A 95 -3.38 -4.30 19.01
CA GLU A 95 -4.49 -3.76 18.23
C GLU A 95 -4.37 -4.08 16.74
N GLU A 96 -5.52 -4.16 16.07
CA GLU A 96 -5.61 -4.34 14.63
C GLU A 96 -5.14 -3.09 13.87
N GLU A 97 -4.51 -3.30 12.72
CA GLU A 97 -4.07 -2.20 11.88
C GLU A 97 -5.25 -1.57 11.15
N HIS A 98 -5.28 -0.24 11.16
CA HIS A 98 -6.32 0.52 10.52
C HIS A 98 -5.77 1.43 9.42
N MET A 99 -4.83 0.91 8.62
CA MET A 99 -4.19 1.59 7.50
C MET A 99 -4.39 0.81 6.21
N HIS A 100 -4.54 1.52 5.08
CA HIS A 100 -4.41 0.95 3.74
C HIS A 100 -3.68 1.91 2.82
N CYS A 101 -2.65 1.43 2.14
CA CYS A 101 -1.97 2.16 1.08
C CYS A 101 -2.40 1.65 -0.29
N PHE A 102 -2.66 2.57 -1.22
CA PHE A 102 -3.12 2.28 -2.56
C PHE A 102 -2.48 3.22 -3.59
N VAL A 103 -2.57 2.84 -4.88
CA VAL A 103 -1.93 3.58 -5.98
C VAL A 103 -2.96 3.97 -7.04
N LEU A 104 -2.97 5.25 -7.39
CA LEU A 104 -3.72 5.75 -8.55
C LEU A 104 -2.76 6.06 -9.70
N PHE A 105 -3.18 5.79 -10.93
CA PHE A 105 -2.45 6.16 -12.14
C PHE A 105 -3.35 6.79 -13.20
N TRP A 106 -2.76 7.55 -14.12
CA TRP A 106 -3.47 8.30 -15.16
C TRP A 106 -3.15 7.75 -16.54
N ARG A 107 -4.20 7.42 -17.30
CA ARG A 107 -4.11 6.94 -18.68
C ARG A 107 -5.33 7.42 -19.45
N ASP A 108 -5.14 7.89 -20.69
CA ASP A 108 -6.23 8.28 -21.61
C ASP A 108 -7.29 9.24 -21.04
N GLY A 109 -6.86 10.17 -20.19
CA GLY A 109 -7.75 11.16 -19.55
C GLY A 109 -8.60 10.61 -18.40
N LYS A 110 -8.35 9.38 -17.97
CA LYS A 110 -9.03 8.71 -16.86
C LYS A 110 -8.07 8.47 -15.69
N VAL A 111 -8.66 8.15 -14.54
CA VAL A 111 -7.93 7.75 -13.32
C VAL A 111 -8.17 6.27 -13.08
N TYR A 112 -7.13 5.54 -12.74
CA TYR A 112 -7.20 4.13 -12.47
C TYR A 112 -6.63 3.81 -11.10
N HIS A 113 -7.24 2.86 -10.40
CA HIS A 113 -6.72 2.28 -9.17
C HIS A 113 -6.20 0.87 -9.48
N ILE A 114 -4.95 0.59 -9.12
CA ILE A 114 -4.40 -0.77 -9.12
C ILE A 114 -4.40 -1.29 -7.68
N GLU A 115 -5.24 -2.28 -7.40
CA GLU A 115 -5.42 -2.88 -6.08
C GLU A 115 -4.94 -4.33 -6.12
N HIS A 116 -3.89 -4.63 -5.36
CA HIS A 116 -3.36 -5.97 -5.17
C HIS A 116 -3.40 -6.41 -3.68
N PRO A 117 -3.08 -5.52 -2.71
CA PRO A 117 -3.10 -5.88 -1.29
C PRO A 117 -4.47 -6.29 -0.73
N ASN A 118 -5.57 -5.76 -1.24
CA ASN A 118 -6.92 -6.12 -0.81
C ASN A 118 -7.48 -7.28 -1.64
N PHE A 119 -7.49 -8.49 -1.07
CA PHE A 119 -7.98 -9.70 -1.72
C PHE A 119 -9.44 -9.63 -2.21
N GLU A 120 -10.33 -8.94 -1.47
CA GLU A 120 -11.75 -8.82 -1.83
C GLU A 120 -12.00 -7.80 -2.96
N LYS A 121 -11.03 -6.90 -3.17
CA LYS A 121 -11.10 -5.81 -4.15
C LYS A 121 -9.93 -5.85 -5.11
N LYS A 122 -9.35 -7.02 -5.35
CA LYS A 122 -8.18 -7.17 -6.23
C LYS A 122 -8.56 -6.85 -7.68
N GLY A 123 -7.83 -5.94 -8.32
CA GLY A 123 -8.05 -5.60 -9.73
C GLY A 123 -7.56 -4.21 -10.14
N ILE A 124 -7.90 -3.84 -11.38
CA ILE A 124 -7.70 -2.49 -11.91
C ILE A 124 -9.07 -1.85 -12.14
N TYR A 125 -9.31 -0.70 -11.52
CA TYR A 125 -10.61 0.00 -11.56
C TYR A 125 -10.47 1.36 -12.21
N GLU A 126 -11.42 1.73 -13.07
CA GLU A 126 -11.46 3.03 -13.75
C GLU A 126 -12.40 4.01 -13.03
N TYR A 127 -12.02 5.28 -13.02
CA TYR A 127 -12.77 6.40 -12.46
C TYR A 127 -12.66 7.63 -13.38
N ASP A 128 -13.63 8.54 -13.27
CA ASP A 128 -13.62 9.78 -14.03
C ASP A 128 -12.62 10.80 -13.45
N THR A 129 -12.47 10.85 -12.11
CA THR A 129 -11.58 11.79 -11.43
C THR A 129 -10.81 11.18 -10.25
N GLU A 130 -9.75 11.87 -9.81
CA GLU A 130 -8.94 11.48 -8.64
C GLU A 130 -9.81 11.52 -7.36
N GLU A 131 -10.65 12.54 -7.24
CA GLU A 131 -11.56 12.72 -6.10
C GLU A 131 -12.61 11.61 -6.03
N GLU A 132 -13.14 11.19 -7.19
CA GLU A 132 -14.09 10.07 -7.25
C GLU A 132 -13.43 8.74 -6.83
N ALA A 133 -12.22 8.48 -7.32
CA ALA A 133 -11.44 7.30 -6.99
C ALA A 133 -11.15 7.24 -5.48
N ILE A 134 -10.56 8.31 -4.92
CA ILE A 134 -10.25 8.41 -3.51
C ILE A 134 -11.51 8.21 -2.68
N ARG A 135 -12.60 8.91 -2.97
CA ARG A 135 -13.85 8.79 -2.21
C ARG A 135 -14.37 7.34 -2.20
N LYS A 136 -14.47 6.68 -3.35
CA LYS A 136 -14.96 5.30 -3.43
C LYS A 136 -14.08 4.30 -2.68
N ILE A 137 -12.76 4.46 -2.75
CA ILE A 137 -11.81 3.60 -2.03
C ILE A 137 -11.92 3.83 -0.52
N VAL A 138 -11.94 5.09 -0.10
CA VAL A 138 -11.99 5.48 1.32
C VAL A 138 -13.32 5.10 1.96
N ASP A 139 -14.46 5.31 1.27
CA ASP A 139 -15.79 4.91 1.74
C ASP A 139 -15.82 3.41 2.10
N TYR A 140 -15.20 2.55 1.27
CA TYR A 140 -15.09 1.13 1.54
C TYR A 140 -14.31 0.83 2.84
N TYR A 141 -13.18 1.52 3.08
CA TYR A 141 -12.40 1.32 4.30
C TYR A 141 -13.06 1.93 5.55
N ILE A 142 -13.84 3.00 5.39
CA ILE A 142 -14.68 3.56 6.47
C ILE A 142 -15.73 2.53 6.88
N GLU A 143 -16.46 1.95 5.91
CA GLU A 143 -17.46 0.91 6.18
C GLU A 143 -16.84 -0.30 6.87
N LEU A 144 -15.70 -0.78 6.36
CA LEU A 144 -14.96 -1.92 6.93
C LEU A 144 -14.54 -1.69 8.38
N ARG A 145 -14.25 -0.43 8.75
CA ARG A 145 -13.77 -0.03 10.08
C ARG A 145 -14.89 0.52 10.98
N GLY A 146 -16.15 0.22 10.66
CA GLY A 146 -17.30 0.56 11.50
C GLY A 146 -17.69 2.05 11.47
N GLY A 147 -17.44 2.73 10.36
CA GLY A 147 -17.86 4.12 10.13
C GLY A 147 -16.92 5.18 10.70
N LYS A 148 -15.73 4.80 11.18
CA LYS A 148 -14.71 5.74 11.65
C LYS A 148 -14.12 6.53 10.48
N GLU A 149 -13.91 7.83 10.67
CA GLU A 149 -13.26 8.67 9.66
C GLU A 149 -11.89 8.13 9.26
N SER A 150 -11.55 8.28 7.98
CA SER A 150 -10.26 7.84 7.45
C SER A 150 -9.58 8.94 6.63
N PRO A 151 -8.80 9.82 7.27
CA PRO A 151 -7.95 10.77 6.57
C PRO A 151 -7.10 10.07 5.52
N THR A 152 -6.98 10.71 4.35
CA THR A 152 -6.26 10.16 3.19
C THR A 152 -5.19 11.13 2.74
N THR A 153 -3.96 10.63 2.70
CA THR A 153 -2.78 11.46 2.51
C THR A 153 -1.96 10.94 1.34
N PRO A 154 -1.62 11.78 0.34
CA PRO A 154 -0.68 11.39 -0.70
C PRO A 154 0.73 11.29 -0.14
N PHE A 155 1.53 10.35 -0.63
CA PHE A 155 2.95 10.21 -0.26
C PHE A 155 3.77 9.72 -1.45
N TYR A 156 5.11 9.89 -1.38
CA TYR A 156 6.00 9.73 -2.55
C TYR A 156 7.07 8.64 -2.40
N SER A 157 7.24 8.09 -1.20
CA SER A 157 8.23 7.03 -0.94
C SER A 157 7.90 6.31 0.35
N VAL A 158 8.35 5.06 0.49
CA VAL A 158 8.35 4.34 1.77
C VAL A 158 9.77 4.38 2.34
N PRO A 159 10.00 5.05 3.50
CA PRO A 159 11.29 4.96 4.15
C PRO A 159 11.56 3.51 4.56
N ALA A 160 12.75 2.98 4.28
CA ALA A 160 13.11 1.61 4.64
C ALA A 160 13.54 1.49 6.10
N GLY A 161 13.27 0.33 6.71
CA GLY A 161 13.74 -0.04 8.04
C GLY A 161 13.02 0.64 9.19
N ILE A 162 11.89 1.31 8.95
CA ILE A 162 11.11 1.99 10.00
C ILE A 162 9.96 1.11 10.48
N SER A 163 9.61 1.22 11.75
CA SER A 163 8.47 0.53 12.35
C SER A 163 7.13 1.02 11.81
N PHE A 164 6.06 0.27 12.04
CA PHE A 164 4.72 0.69 11.65
C PHE A 164 4.29 2.02 12.32
N ARG A 165 4.70 2.24 13.58
CA ARG A 165 4.50 3.52 14.28
C ARG A 165 5.21 4.67 13.57
N GLU A 166 6.47 4.47 13.21
CA GLU A 166 7.26 5.49 12.51
C GLU A 166 6.69 5.77 11.11
N PHE A 167 6.17 4.76 10.43
CA PHE A 167 5.48 4.95 9.15
C PHE A 167 4.18 5.76 9.32
N ASN A 168 3.36 5.47 10.33
CA ASN A 168 2.20 6.31 10.68
C ASN A 168 2.59 7.77 10.92
N ALA A 169 3.63 8.00 11.73
CA ALA A 169 4.14 9.35 11.98
C ALA A 169 4.65 10.02 10.70
N PHE A 170 5.32 9.27 9.82
CA PHE A 170 5.75 9.76 8.50
C PHE A 170 4.58 10.24 7.66
N ILE A 171 3.48 9.47 7.59
CA ILE A 171 2.27 9.86 6.86
C ILE A 171 1.59 11.07 7.51
N ASN A 172 1.44 11.09 8.85
CA ASN A 172 0.85 12.22 9.57
C ASN A 172 1.60 13.54 9.32
N ASN A 173 2.93 13.49 9.15
CA ASN A 173 3.71 14.68 8.84
C ASN A 173 3.52 15.22 7.42
N GLN A 174 2.89 14.47 6.51
CA GLN A 174 2.55 14.96 5.17
C GLN A 174 1.24 15.75 5.13
N ASP A 175 0.44 15.73 6.22
CA ASP A 175 -0.83 16.46 6.31
C ASP A 175 -0.64 17.96 6.66
N ASN A 176 0.60 18.37 6.98
CA ASN A 176 0.96 19.73 7.43
C ASN A 176 1.47 20.62 6.30
#